data_AF-A0A955SIS9-F1
#
_entry.id   AF-A0A955SIS9-F1
#
_cell.length_a   1.000
_cell.length_b   1.000
_cell.length_c   1.000
_cell.angle_alpha   90.00
_cell.angle_beta   90.00
_cell.angle_gamma   90.00
#
_symmetry.space_group_name_H-M   'P 1'
#
loop_
_entity.id
_entity.type
_entity.pdbx_description
1 polymer ?
#
loop_
_entity_poly.entity_id
_entity_poly.type
_entity_poly.pdbx_seq_one_letter_code
_entity_poly.pdbx_strand_id
1 'polypeptide(L)'
;AHALEQLGTLESIRGNTDKAIEHYKAALAVAPARVSTTVLLAQVLVNAKRPEEAVALYQQAAETAPKNVQLKFLTAGVYEGMGDYAAAKEYYEAALAIDPKSTLAANNLAMLLVDRMPSEENNQRALELALPFAESKEAVLLDTLGWVYYRMGDYGKALPYLERAVGMQGSAYIYQLHLGMAAYRAGDTGKARNAMEAALAANPKIMEEEEAGAVLKWLQLQIN
;
A
#
# COMPACT_ATOMS: atom_id res chain seq x y z
N ALA A 1 4.40 2.54 -32.09
CA ALA A 1 4.24 2.25 -30.65
C ALA A 1 5.23 3.02 -29.78
N HIS A 2 6.54 2.75 -29.84
CA HIS A 2 7.51 3.35 -28.89
C HIS A 2 7.59 4.88 -28.91
N ALA A 3 7.66 5.52 -30.08
CA ALA A 3 7.66 6.99 -30.17
C ALA A 3 6.37 7.62 -29.59
N LEU A 4 5.22 6.98 -29.79
CA LEU A 4 3.94 7.44 -29.24
C LEU A 4 3.90 7.30 -27.71
N GLU A 5 4.45 6.21 -27.16
CA GLU A 5 4.63 6.03 -25.71
C GLU A 5 5.51 7.14 -25.11
N GLN A 6 6.63 7.48 -25.76
CA GLN A 6 7.50 8.57 -25.30
C GLN A 6 6.82 9.94 -25.35
N LEU A 7 6.03 10.21 -26.40
CA LEU A 7 5.21 11.42 -26.48
C LEU A 7 4.17 11.46 -25.35
N GLY A 8 3.50 10.34 -25.07
CA GLY A 8 2.57 10.23 -23.94
C GLY A 8 3.25 10.55 -22.61
N THR A 9 4.45 10.02 -22.39
CA THR A 9 5.24 10.29 -21.17
C THR A 9 5.66 11.75 -21.07
N LEU A 10 6.09 12.36 -22.18
CA LEU A 10 6.46 13.77 -22.21
C LEU A 10 5.26 14.69 -21.88
N GLU A 11 4.10 14.41 -22.46
CA GLU A 11 2.88 15.16 -22.19
C GLU A 11 2.38 14.95 -20.75
N SER A 12 2.54 13.73 -20.20
CA SER A 12 2.24 13.45 -18.79
C SER A 12 3.14 14.27 -17.86
N ILE A 13 4.44 14.38 -18.14
CA ILE A 13 5.38 15.19 -17.36
C ILE A 13 5.02 16.69 -17.43
N ARG A 14 4.49 17.14 -18.57
CA ARG A 14 4.03 18.52 -18.77
C ARG A 14 2.68 18.83 -18.11
N GLY A 15 2.00 17.83 -17.55
CA GLY A 15 0.65 17.97 -17.00
C GLY A 15 -0.45 18.02 -18.06
N ASN A 16 -0.12 17.78 -19.33
CA ASN A 16 -1.08 17.75 -20.43
C ASN A 16 -1.78 16.38 -20.49
N THR A 17 -2.60 16.12 -19.47
CA THR A 17 -3.24 14.83 -19.21
C THR A 17 -3.98 14.27 -20.42
N ASP A 18 -4.79 15.07 -21.11
CA ASP A 18 -5.57 14.61 -22.27
C ASP A 18 -4.68 14.17 -23.44
N LYS A 19 -3.61 14.93 -23.72
CA LYS A 19 -2.65 14.59 -24.78
C LYS A 19 -1.84 13.35 -24.42
N ALA A 20 -1.48 13.19 -23.14
CA ALA A 20 -0.82 11.98 -22.66
C ALA A 20 -1.69 10.75 -22.93
N ILE A 21 -2.98 10.82 -22.57
CA ILE A 21 -3.97 9.76 -22.80
C ILE A 21 -4.09 9.46 -24.30
N GLU A 22 -4.21 10.48 -25.16
CA GLU A 22 -4.30 10.32 -26.61
C GLU A 22 -3.08 9.56 -27.17
N HIS A 23 -1.88 10.00 -26.83
CA HIS A 23 -0.65 9.39 -27.32
C HIS A 23 -0.46 7.95 -26.83
N TYR A 24 -0.82 7.66 -25.57
CA TYR A 24 -0.77 6.28 -25.07
C TYR A 24 -1.83 5.39 -25.74
N LYS A 25 -3.06 5.88 -25.95
CA LYS A 25 -4.09 5.13 -26.69
C LYS A 25 -3.63 4.85 -28.12
N ALA A 26 -3.02 5.81 -28.80
CA ALA A 26 -2.43 5.61 -30.13
C ALA A 26 -1.29 4.58 -30.10
N ALA A 27 -0.45 4.59 -29.05
CA ALA A 27 0.60 3.60 -28.89
C ALA A 27 0.04 2.17 -28.73
N LEU A 28 -1.03 2.01 -27.95
CA LEU A 28 -1.72 0.73 -27.75
C LEU A 28 -2.51 0.27 -28.99
N ALA A 29 -3.05 1.19 -29.80
CA ALA A 29 -3.66 0.84 -31.08
C ALA A 29 -2.65 0.16 -32.04
N VAL A 30 -1.37 0.53 -31.95
CA VAL A 30 -0.28 -0.09 -32.73
C VAL A 30 0.25 -1.37 -32.07
N ALA A 31 0.29 -1.42 -30.74
CA ALA A 31 0.80 -2.57 -29.99
C ALA A 31 -0.08 -2.87 -28.75
N PRO A 32 -1.22 -3.57 -28.93
CA PRO A 32 -2.23 -3.73 -27.87
C PRO A 32 -1.75 -4.50 -26.63
N ALA A 33 -0.80 -5.42 -26.80
CA ALA A 33 -0.29 -6.27 -25.71
C ALA A 33 0.87 -5.63 -24.91
N ARG A 34 1.17 -4.34 -25.13
CA ARG A 34 2.31 -3.67 -24.49
C ARG A 34 1.96 -3.27 -23.06
N VAL A 35 2.30 -4.15 -22.11
CA VAL A 35 2.04 -3.94 -20.68
C VAL A 35 2.63 -2.63 -20.16
N SER A 36 3.84 -2.24 -20.58
CA SER A 36 4.45 -0.97 -20.15
C SER A 36 3.58 0.26 -20.47
N THR A 37 3.04 0.32 -21.69
CA THR A 37 2.16 1.42 -22.11
C THR A 37 0.81 1.37 -21.40
N THR A 38 0.28 0.16 -21.17
CA THR A 38 -0.95 -0.08 -20.40
C THR A 38 -0.82 0.51 -18.99
N VAL A 39 0.28 0.21 -18.30
CA VAL A 39 0.57 0.71 -16.95
C VAL A 39 0.69 2.24 -16.94
N LEU A 40 1.42 2.84 -17.89
CA LEU A 40 1.56 4.29 -17.97
C LEU A 40 0.21 4.99 -18.19
N LEU A 41 -0.60 4.49 -19.13
CA LEU A 41 -1.92 5.06 -19.39
C LEU A 41 -2.85 4.91 -18.18
N ALA A 42 -2.89 3.74 -17.56
CA ALA A 42 -3.69 3.48 -16.36
C ALA A 42 -3.31 4.43 -15.21
N GLN A 43 -2.01 4.67 -14.99
CA GLN A 43 -1.56 5.61 -13.97
C GLN A 43 -2.04 7.05 -14.24
N VAL A 44 -1.98 7.49 -15.50
CA VAL A 44 -2.51 8.80 -15.91
C VAL A 44 -4.03 8.87 -15.70
N LEU A 45 -4.77 7.80 -16.01
CA LEU A 45 -6.22 7.72 -15.80
C LEU A 45 -6.59 7.79 -14.31
N VAL A 46 -5.88 7.08 -13.44
CA VAL A 46 -6.07 7.16 -11.98
C VAL A 46 -5.85 8.58 -11.48
N ASN A 47 -4.76 9.23 -11.92
CA ASN A 47 -4.46 10.62 -11.55
C ASN A 47 -5.52 11.60 -12.07
N ALA A 48 -6.08 11.31 -13.24
CA ALA A 48 -7.19 12.05 -13.86
C ALA A 48 -8.57 11.77 -13.25
N LYS A 49 -8.65 11.05 -12.11
CA LYS A 49 -9.90 10.66 -11.44
C LYS A 49 -10.81 9.79 -12.32
N ARG A 50 -10.21 8.93 -13.14
CA ARG A 50 -10.89 7.96 -14.02
C ARG A 50 -10.42 6.52 -13.73
N PRO A 51 -10.49 6.04 -12.48
CA PRO A 51 -9.92 4.74 -12.10
C PRO A 51 -10.64 3.54 -12.74
N GLU A 52 -11.93 3.65 -13.08
CA GLU A 52 -12.69 2.59 -13.74
C GLU A 52 -12.15 2.29 -15.14
N GLU A 53 -11.71 3.33 -15.86
CA GLU A 53 -11.05 3.16 -17.16
C GLU A 53 -9.67 2.51 -17.03
N ALA A 54 -8.95 2.79 -15.95
CA ALA A 54 -7.68 2.14 -15.66
C ALA A 54 -7.86 0.64 -15.38
N VAL A 55 -8.90 0.27 -14.61
CA VAL A 55 -9.29 -1.13 -14.38
C VAL A 55 -9.62 -1.84 -15.69
N ALA A 56 -10.48 -1.25 -16.52
CA ALA A 56 -10.86 -1.83 -17.82
C ALA A 56 -9.62 -2.06 -18.71
N LEU A 57 -8.69 -1.12 -18.70
CA LEU A 57 -7.43 -1.22 -19.44
C LEU A 57 -6.56 -2.38 -18.95
N TYR A 58 -6.40 -2.55 -17.64
CA TYR A 58 -5.66 -3.68 -17.09
C TYR A 58 -6.34 -5.02 -17.35
N GLN A 59 -7.66 -5.08 -17.26
CA GLN A 59 -8.43 -6.28 -17.58
C GLN A 59 -8.25 -6.69 -19.04
N GLN A 60 -8.35 -5.73 -19.98
CA GLN A 60 -8.08 -5.97 -21.39
C GLN A 60 -6.65 -6.48 -21.63
N ALA A 61 -5.65 -5.86 -20.99
CA ALA A 61 -4.27 -6.32 -21.10
C ALA A 61 -4.10 -7.75 -20.54
N ALA A 62 -4.83 -8.09 -19.48
CA ALA A 62 -4.81 -9.41 -18.86
C ALA A 62 -5.45 -10.51 -19.73
N GLU A 63 -6.32 -10.19 -20.70
CA GLU A 63 -6.81 -11.17 -21.67
C GLU A 63 -5.67 -11.76 -22.51
N THR A 64 -4.70 -10.92 -22.88
CA THR A 64 -3.52 -11.33 -23.66
C THR A 64 -2.36 -11.84 -22.79
N ALA A 65 -2.36 -11.49 -21.51
CA ALA A 65 -1.32 -11.86 -20.55
C ALA A 65 -1.91 -12.31 -19.19
N PRO A 66 -2.68 -13.41 -19.16
CA PRO A 66 -3.47 -13.79 -17.98
C PRO A 66 -2.64 -14.19 -16.76
N LYS A 67 -1.38 -14.59 -16.98
CA LYS A 67 -0.41 -14.95 -15.93
C LYS A 67 0.54 -13.80 -15.56
N ASN A 68 0.24 -12.57 -15.96
CA ASN A 68 1.05 -11.41 -15.60
C ASN A 68 0.70 -10.95 -14.17
N VAL A 69 1.59 -11.25 -13.22
CA VAL A 69 1.45 -10.89 -11.80
C VAL A 69 1.28 -9.38 -11.62
N GLN A 70 2.04 -8.58 -12.38
CA GLN A 70 2.03 -7.12 -12.27
C GLN A 70 0.66 -6.54 -12.64
N LEU A 71 0.00 -7.05 -13.69
CA LEU A 71 -1.34 -6.60 -14.06
C LEU A 71 -2.37 -6.90 -12.96
N LYS A 72 -2.29 -8.08 -12.32
CA LYS A 72 -3.18 -8.43 -11.20
C LYS A 72 -2.94 -7.52 -10.00
N PHE A 73 -1.67 -7.35 -9.61
CA PHE A 73 -1.27 -6.47 -8.50
C PHE A 73 -1.70 -5.02 -8.72
N LEU A 74 -1.49 -4.46 -9.91
CA LEU A 74 -1.87 -3.09 -10.23
C LEU A 74 -3.39 -2.90 -10.27
N THR A 75 -4.13 -3.90 -10.79
CA THR A 75 -5.59 -3.86 -10.75
C THR A 75 -6.11 -3.84 -9.31
N ALA A 76 -5.53 -4.67 -8.43
CA ALA A 76 -5.86 -4.66 -7.00
C ALA A 76 -5.64 -3.28 -6.36
N GLY A 77 -4.49 -2.64 -6.63
CA GLY A 77 -4.19 -1.32 -6.10
C GLY A 77 -5.16 -0.22 -6.58
N VAL A 78 -5.68 -0.33 -7.81
CA VAL A 78 -6.72 0.61 -8.28
C VAL A 78 -8.05 0.37 -7.56
N TYR A 79 -8.47 -0.89 -7.40
CA TYR A 79 -9.68 -1.21 -6.63
C TYR A 79 -9.57 -0.77 -5.16
N GLU A 80 -8.40 -0.96 -4.54
CA GLU A 80 -8.13 -0.49 -3.19
C GLU A 80 -8.27 1.05 -3.09
N GLY A 81 -7.71 1.78 -4.05
CA GLY A 81 -7.84 3.24 -4.13
C GLY A 81 -9.27 3.74 -4.36
N MET A 82 -10.14 2.92 -4.97
CA MET A 82 -11.57 3.18 -5.12
C MET A 82 -12.39 2.82 -3.87
N GLY A 83 -11.78 2.12 -2.90
CA GLY A 83 -12.48 1.61 -1.72
C GLY A 83 -13.22 0.28 -1.94
N ASP A 84 -13.07 -0.34 -3.11
CA ASP A 84 -13.61 -1.68 -3.37
C ASP A 84 -12.61 -2.74 -2.87
N TYR A 85 -12.61 -2.90 -1.55
CA TYR A 85 -11.66 -3.79 -0.87
C TYR A 85 -11.90 -5.27 -1.18
N ALA A 86 -13.14 -5.66 -1.51
CA ALA A 86 -13.45 -7.02 -1.90
C ALA A 86 -12.77 -7.37 -3.24
N ALA A 87 -12.93 -6.50 -4.26
CA ALA A 87 -12.25 -6.69 -5.53
C ALA A 87 -10.72 -6.61 -5.37
N ALA A 88 -10.21 -5.67 -4.57
CA ALA A 88 -8.77 -5.57 -4.30
C ALA A 88 -8.20 -6.87 -3.71
N LYS A 89 -8.88 -7.45 -2.70
CA LYS A 89 -8.52 -8.75 -2.11
C LYS A 89 -8.47 -9.85 -3.17
N GLU A 90 -9.49 -9.98 -4.01
CA GLU A 90 -9.53 -11.00 -5.07
C GLU A 90 -8.36 -10.88 -6.04
N TYR A 91 -8.03 -9.66 -6.48
CA TYR A 91 -6.92 -9.45 -7.42
C TYR A 91 -5.54 -9.63 -6.77
N TYR A 92 -5.37 -9.29 -5.50
CA TYR A 92 -4.13 -9.60 -4.77
C TYR A 92 -3.96 -11.12 -4.58
N GLU A 93 -5.01 -11.84 -4.19
CA GLU A 93 -4.98 -13.31 -4.10
C GLU A 93 -4.71 -13.94 -5.48
N ALA A 94 -5.29 -13.42 -6.56
CA ALA A 94 -4.99 -13.88 -7.91
C ALA A 94 -3.52 -13.64 -8.31
N ALA A 95 -2.91 -12.54 -7.86
CA ALA A 95 -1.49 -12.28 -8.07
C ALA A 95 -0.61 -13.31 -7.32
N LEU A 96 -0.96 -13.60 -6.06
CA LEU A 96 -0.27 -14.60 -5.23
C LEU A 96 -0.48 -16.04 -5.71
N ALA A 97 -1.62 -16.35 -6.34
CA ALA A 97 -1.84 -17.64 -6.97
C ALA A 97 -0.90 -17.90 -8.16
N ILE A 98 -0.48 -16.83 -8.84
CA ILE A 98 0.48 -16.91 -9.95
C ILE A 98 1.92 -16.89 -9.42
N ASP A 99 2.23 -15.99 -8.49
CA ASP A 99 3.53 -15.89 -7.82
C ASP A 99 3.36 -15.88 -6.29
N PRO A 100 3.40 -17.06 -5.65
CA PRO A 100 3.28 -17.19 -4.19
C PRO A 100 4.40 -16.51 -3.40
N LYS A 101 5.47 -16.06 -4.06
CA LYS A 101 6.61 -15.39 -3.43
C LYS A 101 6.60 -13.88 -3.62
N SER A 102 5.54 -13.32 -4.22
CA SER A 102 5.41 -11.89 -4.42
C SER A 102 5.27 -11.16 -3.08
N THR A 103 6.37 -10.61 -2.58
CA THR A 103 6.40 -9.87 -1.31
C THR A 103 5.51 -8.63 -1.35
N LEU A 104 5.47 -7.93 -2.49
CA LEU A 104 4.60 -6.77 -2.68
C LEU A 104 3.11 -7.11 -2.57
N ALA A 105 2.66 -8.18 -3.23
CA ALA A 105 1.26 -8.60 -3.16
C ALA A 105 0.90 -9.10 -1.74
N ALA A 106 1.79 -9.89 -1.11
CA ALA A 106 1.58 -10.37 0.25
C ALA A 106 1.53 -9.22 1.27
N ASN A 107 2.43 -8.24 1.14
CA ASN A 107 2.48 -7.05 1.98
C ASN A 107 1.18 -6.24 1.89
N ASN A 108 0.77 -5.86 0.68
CA ASN A 108 -0.42 -5.03 0.49
C ASN A 108 -1.70 -5.76 0.89
N LEU A 109 -1.79 -7.05 0.57
CA LEU A 109 -2.94 -7.85 0.99
C LEU A 109 -3.02 -7.97 2.51
N ALA A 110 -1.91 -8.22 3.20
CA ALA A 110 -1.90 -8.29 4.66
C ALA A 110 -2.40 -6.98 5.29
N MET A 111 -1.90 -5.84 4.83
CA MET A 111 -2.34 -4.50 5.28
C MET A 111 -3.83 -4.28 5.00
N LEU A 112 -4.29 -4.54 3.77
CA LEU A 112 -5.70 -4.41 3.38
C LEU A 112 -6.63 -5.23 4.29
N LEU A 113 -6.26 -6.48 4.56
CA LEU A 113 -7.05 -7.41 5.37
C LEU A 113 -7.23 -6.89 6.80
N VAL A 114 -6.13 -6.48 7.45
CA VAL A 114 -6.22 -6.02 8.84
C VAL A 114 -6.81 -4.62 8.96
N ASP A 115 -6.59 -3.74 7.99
CA ASP A 115 -7.00 -2.33 8.06
C ASP A 115 -8.44 -2.07 7.60
N ARG A 116 -8.85 -2.76 6.53
CA ARG A 116 -10.11 -2.48 5.83
C ARG A 116 -11.13 -3.60 5.95
N MET A 117 -10.69 -4.81 6.29
CA MET A 117 -11.55 -5.99 6.36
C MET A 117 -11.35 -6.80 7.65
N PRO A 118 -11.31 -6.17 8.86
CA PRO A 118 -10.96 -6.89 10.09
C PRO A 118 -11.98 -8.01 10.39
N SER A 119 -11.49 -9.25 10.42
CA SER A 119 -12.21 -10.44 10.85
C SER A 119 -11.19 -11.47 11.35
N GLU A 120 -11.63 -12.47 12.11
CA GLU A 120 -10.72 -13.54 12.57
C GLU A 120 -10.04 -14.26 11.39
N GLU A 121 -10.80 -14.58 10.35
CA GLU A 121 -10.31 -15.20 9.12
C GLU A 121 -9.28 -14.31 8.40
N ASN A 122 -9.60 -13.02 8.21
CA ASN A 122 -8.70 -12.10 7.51
C ASN A 122 -7.44 -11.80 8.33
N ASN A 123 -7.54 -11.75 9.66
CA ASN A 123 -6.39 -11.61 10.54
C ASN A 123 -5.46 -12.82 10.46
N GLN A 124 -6.01 -14.03 10.46
CA GLN A 124 -5.23 -15.24 10.27
C GLN A 124 -4.53 -15.25 8.90
N ARG A 125 -5.26 -14.91 7.84
CA ARG A 125 -4.70 -14.82 6.49
C ARG A 125 -3.60 -13.77 6.38
N ALA A 126 -3.78 -12.59 6.98
CA ALA A 126 -2.77 -11.55 7.01
C ALA A 126 -1.51 -12.00 7.74
N LEU A 127 -1.65 -12.72 8.86
CA LEU A 127 -0.52 -13.28 9.59
C LEU A 127 0.22 -14.35 8.77
N GLU A 128 -0.49 -15.24 8.08
CA GLU A 128 0.13 -16.22 7.17
C GLU A 128 0.98 -15.56 6.09
N LEU A 129 0.49 -14.45 5.52
CA LEU A 129 1.19 -13.68 4.49
C LEU A 129 2.41 -12.93 5.05
N ALA A 130 2.30 -12.38 6.26
CA ALA A 130 3.32 -11.51 6.85
C ALA A 130 4.38 -12.27 7.66
N LEU A 131 4.08 -13.46 8.19
CA LEU A 131 5.01 -14.23 9.03
C LEU A 131 6.37 -14.51 8.36
N PRO A 132 6.45 -14.80 7.04
CA PRO A 132 7.73 -14.94 6.33
C PRO A 132 8.62 -13.68 6.38
N PHE A 133 8.07 -12.51 6.72
CA PHE A 133 8.80 -11.25 6.79
C PHE A 133 9.63 -11.08 8.07
N ALA A 134 9.51 -11.98 9.06
CA ALA A 134 10.16 -11.86 10.36
C ALA A 134 11.69 -11.63 10.30
N GLU A 135 12.35 -12.18 9.28
CA GLU A 135 13.80 -12.04 9.05
C GLU A 135 14.14 -11.15 7.85
N SER A 136 13.19 -10.35 7.39
CA SER A 136 13.39 -9.44 6.27
C SER A 136 14.44 -8.38 6.58
N LYS A 137 15.17 -7.99 5.53
CA LYS A 137 16.11 -6.84 5.54
C LYS A 137 15.47 -5.58 4.94
N GLU A 138 14.15 -5.59 4.77
CA GLU A 138 13.38 -4.46 4.27
C GLU A 138 12.46 -3.97 5.41
N ALA A 139 12.63 -2.71 5.79
CA ALA A 139 11.89 -2.11 6.91
C ALA A 139 10.38 -2.23 6.73
N VAL A 140 9.87 -2.02 5.51
CA VAL A 140 8.45 -2.11 5.18
C VAL A 140 7.85 -3.49 5.49
N LEU A 141 8.59 -4.57 5.27
CA LEU A 141 8.08 -5.93 5.49
C LEU A 141 8.05 -6.27 6.99
N LEU A 142 9.02 -5.79 7.76
CA LEU A 142 9.01 -5.89 9.22
C LEU A 142 7.87 -5.05 9.82
N ASP A 143 7.67 -3.84 9.29
CA ASP A 143 6.59 -2.95 9.71
C ASP A 143 5.23 -3.61 9.50
N THR A 144 4.97 -4.19 8.33
CA THR A 144 3.74 -4.93 8.04
C THR A 144 3.51 -6.09 9.01
N LEU A 145 4.51 -6.90 9.31
CA LEU A 145 4.35 -7.98 10.29
C LEU A 145 4.04 -7.43 11.70
N GLY A 146 4.74 -6.37 12.11
CA GLY A 146 4.47 -5.69 13.37
C GLY A 146 3.05 -5.12 13.43
N TRP A 147 2.59 -4.50 12.34
CA TRP A 147 1.26 -3.93 12.22
C TRP A 147 0.17 -5.00 12.23
N VAL A 148 0.37 -6.14 11.57
CA VAL A 148 -0.56 -7.27 11.64
C VAL A 148 -0.71 -7.75 13.09
N TYR A 149 0.39 -7.93 13.84
CA TYR A 149 0.30 -8.27 15.26
C TYR A 149 -0.40 -7.20 16.09
N TYR A 150 -0.16 -5.92 15.81
CA TYR A 150 -0.85 -4.80 16.46
C TYR A 150 -2.37 -4.89 16.26
N ARG A 151 -2.82 -5.09 15.02
CA ARG A 151 -4.24 -5.19 14.66
C ARG A 151 -4.91 -6.43 15.26
N MET A 152 -4.14 -7.47 15.54
CA MET A 152 -4.58 -8.66 16.27
C MET A 152 -4.59 -8.49 17.79
N GLY A 153 -4.10 -7.37 18.31
CA GLY A 153 -3.99 -7.10 19.75
C GLY A 153 -2.75 -7.71 20.43
N ASP A 154 -1.86 -8.36 19.68
CA ASP A 154 -0.62 -8.94 20.21
C ASP A 154 0.51 -7.90 20.20
N TYR A 155 0.35 -6.87 21.05
CA TYR A 155 1.29 -5.74 21.10
C TYR A 155 2.70 -6.17 21.52
N GLY A 156 2.81 -7.23 22.33
CA GLY A 156 4.09 -7.81 22.73
C GLY A 156 4.88 -8.36 21.55
N LYS A 157 4.23 -9.04 20.60
CA LYS A 157 4.88 -9.47 19.35
C LYS A 157 5.04 -8.34 18.34
N ALA A 158 4.15 -7.36 18.32
CA ALA A 158 4.24 -6.23 17.40
C ALA A 158 5.53 -5.40 17.61
N LEU A 159 5.82 -5.04 18.87
CA LEU A 159 6.86 -4.09 19.22
C LEU A 159 8.24 -4.43 18.65
N PRO A 160 8.80 -5.65 18.81
CA PRO A 160 10.13 -5.96 18.31
C PRO A 160 10.27 -5.79 16.78
N TYR A 161 9.22 -6.06 16.00
CA TYR A 161 9.27 -5.90 14.54
C TYR A 161 9.18 -4.42 14.14
N LEU A 162 8.29 -3.65 14.78
CA LEU A 162 8.16 -2.20 14.54
C LEU A 162 9.41 -1.43 14.97
N GLU A 163 10.02 -1.79 16.10
CA GLU A 163 11.28 -1.23 16.57
C GLU A 163 12.42 -1.51 15.58
N ARG A 164 12.49 -2.72 15.02
CA ARG A 164 13.47 -3.04 13.97
C ARG A 164 13.21 -2.25 12.70
N ALA A 165 11.96 -2.12 12.25
CA ALA A 165 11.61 -1.31 11.07
C ALA A 165 12.04 0.15 11.24
N VAL A 166 11.74 0.75 12.39
CA VAL A 166 12.20 2.10 12.77
C VAL A 166 13.73 2.15 12.89
N GLY A 167 14.39 1.14 13.44
CA GLY A 167 15.86 1.11 13.49
C GLY A 167 16.54 1.12 12.11
N MET A 168 15.87 0.60 11.08
CA MET A 168 16.40 0.52 9.71
C MET A 168 16.11 1.78 8.88
N GLN A 169 14.90 2.33 8.99
CA GLN A 169 14.44 3.49 8.22
C GLN A 169 13.65 4.47 9.10
N GLY A 170 14.23 4.90 10.21
CA GLY A 170 13.54 5.54 11.33
C GLY A 170 12.94 6.93 11.11
N SER A 171 13.02 7.50 9.91
CA SER A 171 12.43 8.81 9.61
C SER A 171 11.10 8.76 8.87
N ALA A 172 10.67 7.59 8.36
CA ALA A 172 9.37 7.49 7.72
C ALA A 172 8.26 7.61 8.78
N TYR A 173 7.35 8.57 8.60
CA TYR A 173 6.30 8.86 9.58
C TYR A 173 5.46 7.62 9.90
N ILE A 174 5.23 6.74 8.91
CA ILE A 174 4.37 5.57 9.06
C ILE A 174 4.95 4.54 10.03
N TYR A 175 6.27 4.29 10.00
CA TYR A 175 6.91 3.35 10.92
C TYR A 175 6.89 3.88 12.36
N GLN A 176 7.10 5.19 12.52
CA GLN A 176 6.99 5.86 13.82
C GLN A 176 5.55 5.85 14.33
N LEU A 177 4.57 6.03 13.45
CA LEU A 177 3.15 5.97 13.78
C LEU A 177 2.78 4.57 14.30
N HIS A 178 3.10 3.52 13.54
CA HIS A 178 2.81 2.14 13.95
C HIS A 178 3.50 1.78 15.28
N LEU A 179 4.78 2.13 15.44
CA LEU A 179 5.51 1.91 16.69
C LEU A 179 4.85 2.66 17.86
N GLY A 180 4.49 3.92 17.68
CA GLY A 180 3.87 4.74 18.71
C GLY A 180 2.51 4.21 19.14
N MET A 181 1.67 3.80 18.17
CA MET A 181 0.38 3.17 18.42
C MET A 181 0.53 1.84 19.17
N ALA A 182 1.47 0.99 18.77
CA ALA A 182 1.74 -0.28 19.44
C ALA A 182 2.27 -0.10 20.87
N ALA A 183 3.21 0.83 21.06
CA ALA A 183 3.74 1.16 22.37
C ALA A 183 2.67 1.71 23.31
N TYR A 184 1.78 2.58 22.80
CA TYR A 184 0.65 3.09 23.57
C TYR A 184 -0.26 1.97 24.07
N ARG A 185 -0.65 1.04 23.17
CA ARG A 185 -1.49 -0.10 23.52
C ARG A 185 -0.79 -1.11 24.44
N ALA A 186 0.53 -1.22 24.36
CA ALA A 186 1.34 -2.01 25.27
C ALA A 186 1.57 -1.36 26.66
N GLY A 187 1.16 -0.10 26.85
CA GLY A 187 1.36 0.66 28.09
C GLY A 187 2.76 1.28 28.24
N ASP A 188 3.60 1.22 27.20
CA ASP A 188 4.91 1.89 27.17
C ASP A 188 4.73 3.36 26.75
N THR A 189 4.21 4.18 27.67
CA THR A 189 3.89 5.59 27.42
C THR A 189 5.11 6.42 26.99
N GLY A 190 6.30 6.07 27.47
CA GLY A 190 7.53 6.77 27.11
C GLY A 190 7.91 6.55 25.65
N LYS A 191 7.92 5.28 25.21
CA LYS A 191 8.16 4.94 23.80
C LYS A 191 7.05 5.45 22.90
N ALA A 192 5.80 5.33 23.33
CA ALA A 192 4.64 5.85 22.60
C ALA A 192 4.79 7.34 22.33
N ARG A 193 5.14 8.13 23.34
CA ARG A 193 5.38 9.57 23.21
C ARG A 193 6.45 9.88 22.15
N ASN A 194 7.63 9.29 22.31
CA ASN A 194 8.76 9.56 21.42
C ASN A 194 8.43 9.24 19.95
N ALA A 195 7.81 8.08 19.71
CA ALA A 195 7.46 7.64 18.36
C ALA A 195 6.31 8.46 17.76
N MET A 196 5.23 8.73 18.52
CA MET A 196 4.11 9.54 18.05
C MET A 196 4.51 11.00 17.77
N GLU A 197 5.41 11.59 18.56
CA GLU A 197 5.95 12.93 18.32
C GLU A 197 6.83 12.97 17.06
N ALA A 198 7.66 11.94 16.83
CA ALA A 198 8.43 11.81 15.61
C ALA A 198 7.53 11.65 14.37
N ALA A 199 6.46 10.84 14.48
CA ALA A 199 5.47 10.69 13.42
C ALA A 199 4.76 12.03 13.12
N LEU A 200 4.36 12.78 14.15
CA LEU A 200 3.67 14.06 14.01
C LEU A 200 4.57 15.13 13.39
N ALA A 201 5.85 15.16 13.78
CA ALA A 201 6.82 16.08 13.20
C ALA A 201 7.05 15.83 11.70
N ALA A 202 7.05 14.57 11.28
CA ALA A 202 7.21 14.18 9.88
C ALA A 202 5.92 14.36 9.05
N ASN A 203 4.75 14.15 9.66
CA ASN A 203 3.45 14.34 9.01
C ASN A 203 2.42 14.90 10.00
N PRO A 204 2.20 16.23 10.03
CA PRO A 204 1.23 16.86 10.95
C PRO A 204 -0.21 16.38 10.77
N LYS A 205 -0.57 15.81 9.60
CA LYS A 205 -1.93 15.35 9.30
C LYS A 205 -2.35 14.13 10.11
N ILE A 206 -1.42 13.40 10.73
CA ILE A 206 -1.80 12.26 11.59
C ILE A 206 -2.67 12.70 12.79
N MET A 207 -2.65 14.00 13.14
CA MET A 207 -3.54 14.57 14.16
C MET A 207 -5.01 14.55 13.73
N GLU A 208 -5.28 14.52 12.43
CA GLU A 208 -6.62 14.47 11.84
C GLU A 208 -7.15 13.03 11.75
N GLU A 209 -6.28 12.03 11.88
CA GLU A 209 -6.67 10.62 11.93
C GLU A 209 -7.34 10.30 13.27
N GLU A 210 -8.41 9.51 13.23
CA GLU A 210 -9.24 9.25 14.42
C GLU A 210 -8.46 8.56 15.54
N GLU A 211 -7.79 7.44 15.25
CA GLU A 211 -7.06 6.68 16.25
C GLU A 211 -5.76 7.39 16.68
N ALA A 212 -4.93 7.79 15.71
CA ALA A 212 -3.64 8.42 15.98
C ALA A 212 -3.79 9.78 16.68
N GLY A 213 -4.74 10.60 16.24
CA GLY A 213 -5.05 11.89 16.84
C GLY A 213 -5.59 11.76 18.26
N ALA A 214 -6.38 10.73 18.56
CA ALA A 214 -6.84 10.46 19.92
C ALA A 214 -5.67 10.10 20.86
N VAL A 215 -4.74 9.26 20.40
CA VAL A 215 -3.54 8.88 21.18
C VAL A 215 -2.64 10.08 21.44
N LEU A 216 -2.39 10.92 20.42
CA LEU A 216 -1.59 12.15 20.55
C LEU A 216 -2.18 13.11 21.58
N LYS A 217 -3.49 13.37 21.52
CA LYS A 217 -4.18 14.24 22.49
C LYS A 217 -4.07 13.67 23.90
N TRP A 218 -4.26 12.37 24.07
CA TRP A 218 -4.11 11.72 25.37
C TRP A 218 -2.69 11.86 25.92
N LEU A 219 -1.66 11.62 25.10
CA LEU A 219 -0.26 11.75 25.50
C LEU A 219 0.11 13.18 25.90
N GLN A 220 -0.46 14.19 25.24
CA GLN A 220 -0.25 15.61 25.56
C GLN A 220 -0.84 16.00 26.93
N LEU A 221 -2.00 15.42 27.30
CA LEU A 221 -2.64 15.70 28.59
C LEU A 221 -1.87 15.14 29.78
N GLN A 222 -1.03 14.11 29.59
CA GLN A 222 -0.19 13.53 30.65
C GLN A 222 1.05 14.39 31.00
N ILE A 223 1.25 15.53 30.33
CA ILE A 223 2.37 16.46 30.58
C ILE A 223 1.97 17.57 31.57
N ASN A 224 0.66 17.81 31.75
CA ASN A 224 0.10 18.84 32.63
C ASN A 224 -0.32 18.24 33.98
#